data_AF-A0A966R6E1-F1
#
_entry.id   AF-A0A966R6E1-F1
#
_cell.length_a   1.000
_cell.length_b   1.000
_cell.length_c   1.000
_cell.angle_alpha   90.00
_cell.angle_beta   90.00
_cell.angle_gamma   90.00
#
_symmetry.space_group_name_H-M   'P 1'
#
loop_
_entity.id
_entity.type
_entity.pdbx_description
1 polymer ?
#
loop_
_entity_poly.entity_id
_entity_poly.type
_entity_poly.pdbx_seq_one_letter_code
_entity_poly.pdbx_strand_id
1 'polypeptide(L)'
;MNDEGMMKMDGYDDCIIGIAERCNMPNVIVYDYEKVISKNIDRGMNREEAEDWYGFNQLHAWVGETTPIFVRLCKPEEIEHLT
;
A
#
# COMPACT_ATOMS: atom_id res chain seq x y z
N MET A 1 11.22 -18.11 7.79
CA MET A 1 10.35 -16.95 7.51
C MET A 1 9.12 -17.15 8.38
N ASN A 2 8.94 -16.32 9.42
CA ASN A 2 7.69 -16.34 10.18
C ASN A 2 6.70 -15.48 9.38
N ASP A 3 6.02 -16.10 8.40
CA ASP A 3 4.95 -15.45 7.63
C ASP A 3 3.64 -15.36 8.43
N GLU A 4 3.61 -15.95 9.63
CA GLU A 4 2.52 -15.88 10.61
C GLU A 4 2.43 -14.47 11.20
N GLY A 5 1.75 -13.55 10.49
CA GLY A 5 1.41 -12.23 11.03
C GLY A 5 1.38 -11.07 10.05
N MET A 6 1.77 -11.27 8.78
CA MET A 6 1.65 -10.22 7.76
C MET A 6 0.20 -9.83 7.56
N MET A 7 -0.10 -8.55 7.69
CA MET A 7 -1.45 -8.05 7.53
C MET A 7 -1.77 -7.81 6.06
N LYS A 8 -2.97 -8.21 5.66
CA LYS A 8 -3.47 -8.06 4.30
C LYS A 8 -4.77 -7.26 4.32
N MET A 9 -4.92 -6.37 3.36
CA MET A 9 -6.17 -5.61 3.15
C MET A 9 -7.19 -6.45 2.38
N ASP A 10 -8.38 -6.63 2.96
CA ASP A 10 -9.43 -7.44 2.37
C ASP A 10 -9.93 -6.89 1.02
N GLY A 11 -9.85 -7.73 -0.01
CA GLY A 11 -10.34 -7.40 -1.35
C GLY A 11 -9.41 -6.51 -2.18
N TYR A 12 -8.13 -6.39 -1.81
CA TYR A 12 -7.09 -5.64 -2.53
C TYR A 12 -5.93 -6.53 -3.01
N ASP A 13 -6.14 -7.85 -3.11
CA ASP A 13 -5.11 -8.84 -3.50
C ASP A 13 -4.37 -8.49 -4.80
N ASP A 14 -5.08 -7.94 -5.77
CA ASP A 14 -4.57 -7.51 -7.09
C ASP A 14 -3.73 -6.22 -7.03
N CYS A 15 -3.79 -5.50 -5.90
CA CYS A 15 -3.00 -4.32 -5.62
C CYS A 15 -1.63 -4.67 -5.00
N ILE A 16 -1.42 -5.92 -4.59
CA ILE A 16 -0.14 -6.37 -4.01
C ILE A 16 0.93 -6.44 -5.10
N ILE A 17 2.11 -5.90 -4.80
CA ILE A 17 3.28 -5.95 -5.70
C ILE A 17 4.48 -6.68 -5.11
N GLY A 18 4.44 -7.01 -3.82
CA GLY A 18 5.51 -7.77 -3.19
C GLY A 18 5.48 -7.73 -1.67
N ILE A 19 6.59 -8.15 -1.08
CA ILE A 19 6.88 -8.10 0.35
C ILE A 19 8.11 -7.22 0.54
N ALA A 20 8.07 -6.32 1.53
CA ALA A 20 9.22 -5.54 1.96
C ALA A 20 9.87 -6.20 3.18
N GLU A 21 11.19 -6.28 3.16
CA GLU A 21 12.00 -6.83 4.23
C GLU A 21 13.02 -5.78 4.70
N ARG A 22 13.26 -5.72 6.01
CA ARG A 22 14.27 -4.83 6.60
C ARG A 22 14.92 -5.51 7.80
N CYS A 23 16.20 -5.23 8.03
CA CYS A 23 16.94 -5.77 9.17
C CYS A 23 16.20 -5.48 10.49
N ASN A 24 16.02 -6.52 11.31
CA ASN A 24 15.35 -6.47 12.61
C ASN A 24 13.91 -5.94 12.59
N MET A 25 13.19 -6.08 11.47
CA MET A 25 11.76 -5.77 11.41
C MET A 25 10.97 -6.93 10.81
N PRO A 26 9.69 -7.06 11.15
CA PRO A 26 8.83 -8.01 10.48
C PRO A 26 8.67 -7.65 9.01
N ASN A 27 8.47 -8.68 8.18
CA ASN A 27 8.10 -8.50 6.78
C ASN A 27 6.71 -7.84 6.70
N VAL A 28 6.51 -7.03 5.67
CA VAL A 28 5.22 -6.35 5.42
C VAL A 28 4.81 -6.50 3.96
N ILE A 29 3.50 -6.56 3.69
CA ILE A 29 2.97 -6.56 2.33
C ILE A 29 3.09 -5.14 1.74
N VAL A 30 3.50 -5.08 0.48
CA VAL A 30 3.61 -3.83 -0.29
C VAL A 30 2.46 -3.75 -1.30
N TYR A 31 1.74 -2.64 -1.25
CA TYR A 31 0.65 -2.31 -2.16
C TYR A 31 1.06 -1.19 -3.12
N ASP A 32 0.65 -1.29 -4.38
CA ASP A 32 0.72 -0.21 -5.35
C ASP A 32 -0.41 0.80 -5.09
N TYR A 33 -0.01 2.04 -4.79
CA TYR A 33 -0.93 3.14 -4.53
C TYR A 33 -1.94 3.34 -5.66
N GLU A 34 -1.50 3.40 -6.93
CA GLU A 34 -2.42 3.74 -8.04
C GLU A 34 -3.43 2.60 -8.27
N LYS A 35 -3.03 1.35 -8.02
CA LYS A 35 -3.98 0.22 -8.03
C LYS A 35 -5.01 0.31 -6.92
N VAL A 36 -4.60 0.68 -5.70
CA VAL A 36 -5.54 0.86 -4.57
C VAL A 36 -6.56 1.96 -4.88
N ILE A 37 -6.11 3.11 -5.40
CA ILE A 37 -7.01 4.19 -5.82
C ILE A 37 -7.94 3.74 -6.95
N SER A 38 -7.41 3.07 -7.98
CA SER A 38 -8.23 2.55 -9.09
C SER A 38 -9.29 1.57 -8.59
N LYS A 39 -8.93 0.69 -7.64
CA LYS A 39 -9.86 -0.25 -7.00
C LYS A 39 -10.97 0.45 -6.24
N ASN A 40 -10.67 1.54 -5.55
CA ASN A 40 -11.66 2.36 -4.86
C ASN A 40 -12.61 3.04 -5.87
N ILE A 41 -12.07 3.51 -7.00
CA ILE A 41 -12.87 4.07 -8.10
C ILE A 41 -13.78 3.02 -8.72
N ASP A 42 -13.29 1.80 -8.96
CA ASP A 42 -14.10 0.68 -9.47
C ASP A 42 -15.24 0.29 -8.52
N ARG A 43 -15.10 0.61 -7.22
CA ARG A 43 -16.14 0.44 -6.20
C ARG A 43 -17.15 1.61 -6.15
N GLY A 44 -17.04 2.58 -7.05
CA GLY A 44 -18.02 3.66 -7.24
C GLY A 44 -17.62 5.02 -6.68
N MET A 45 -16.37 5.18 -6.21
CA MET A 45 -15.85 6.47 -5.77
C MET A 45 -15.32 7.27 -6.96
N ASN A 46 -15.36 8.60 -6.89
CA ASN A 46 -14.54 9.43 -7.75
C ASN A 46 -13.08 9.47 -7.25
N ARG A 47 -12.17 10.10 -8.01
CA ARG A 47 -10.74 10.15 -7.66
C ARG A 47 -10.47 10.81 -6.31
N GLU A 48 -11.12 11.94 -6.02
CA GLU A 48 -10.95 12.67 -4.76
C GLU A 48 -11.47 11.85 -3.57
N GLU A 49 -12.68 11.28 -3.69
CA GLU A 49 -13.26 10.38 -2.69
C GLU A 49 -12.37 9.14 -2.45
N ALA A 50 -11.80 8.58 -3.51
CA ALA A 50 -10.91 7.43 -3.42
C ALA A 50 -9.60 7.76 -2.70
N GLU A 51 -9.06 8.96 -2.88
CA GLU A 51 -7.87 9.47 -2.19
C GLU A 51 -8.14 9.76 -0.71
N ASP A 52 -9.27 10.39 -0.40
CA ASP A 52 -9.71 10.62 0.98
C ASP A 52 -9.96 9.31 1.72
N TRP A 53 -10.65 8.37 1.07
CA TRP A 53 -10.89 7.04 1.60
C TRP A 53 -9.57 6.31 1.86
N TYR A 54 -8.65 6.34 0.90
CA TYR A 54 -7.31 5.77 1.04
C TYR A 54 -6.56 6.38 2.22
N GLY A 55 -6.55 7.71 2.33
CA GLY A 55 -5.89 8.41 3.42
C GLY A 55 -6.39 7.94 4.79
N PHE A 56 -7.70 7.91 5.00
CA PHE A 56 -8.27 7.58 6.30
C PHE A 56 -8.29 6.07 6.61
N ASN A 57 -8.74 5.24 5.66
CA ASN A 57 -9.05 3.82 5.91
C ASN A 57 -7.90 2.87 5.57
N GLN A 58 -6.88 3.33 4.85
CA GLN A 58 -5.83 2.43 4.31
C GLN A 58 -4.44 2.92 4.74
N LEU A 59 -4.06 4.15 4.39
CA LEU A 59 -2.74 4.70 4.72
C LEU A 59 -2.56 4.93 6.22
N HIS A 60 -3.56 5.53 6.87
CA HIS A 60 -3.49 5.86 8.31
C HIS A 60 -4.10 4.78 9.22
N ALA A 61 -4.52 3.63 8.67
CA ALA A 61 -5.10 2.53 9.42
C ALA A 61 -4.03 1.67 10.11
N TRP A 62 -3.25 2.28 11.01
CA TRP A 62 -2.19 1.59 11.75
C TRP A 62 -2.77 0.64 12.80
N VAL A 63 -2.38 -0.63 12.73
CA VAL A 63 -2.90 -1.71 13.59
C VAL A 63 -1.80 -2.68 14.04
N GLY A 64 -0.53 -2.30 13.90
CA GLY A 64 0.62 -3.07 14.38
C GLY A 64 1.84 -2.97 13.47
N GLU A 65 2.95 -3.59 13.88
CA GLU A 65 4.22 -3.54 13.15
C GLU A 65 4.17 -4.19 11.76
N THR A 66 3.19 -5.06 11.52
CA THR A 66 2.95 -5.70 10.22
C THR A 66 1.94 -4.95 9.35
N THR A 67 1.55 -3.72 9.74
CA THR A 67 0.71 -2.85 8.91
C THR A 67 1.36 -2.69 7.52
N PRO A 68 0.60 -2.87 6.42
CA PRO A 68 1.15 -2.79 5.07
C PRO A 68 1.76 -1.42 4.76
N ILE A 69 2.64 -1.40 3.75
CA ILE A 69 3.15 -0.16 3.17
C ILE A 69 2.61 0.03 1.76
N PHE A 70 2.56 1.30 1.33
CA PHE A 70 2.09 1.70 0.02
C PHE A 70 3.21 2.41 -0.73
N VAL A 71 3.37 2.10 -2.01
CA VAL A 71 4.36 2.75 -2.86
C VAL A 71 3.70 3.37 -4.09
N ARG A 72 4.21 4.52 -4.50
CA ARG A 72 3.99 5.04 -5.84
C ARG A 72 5.13 4.53 -6.70
N LEU A 73 4.82 3.70 -7.69
CA LEU A 73 5.81 3.21 -8.63
C LEU A 73 6.31 4.40 -9.46
N CYS A 74 7.61 4.58 -9.47
CA CYS A 74 8.29 5.61 -10.25
C CYS A 74 9.52 5.00 -10.92
N LYS A 75 9.94 5.63 -12.01
CA LYS A 75 11.20 5.30 -12.66
C LYS A 75 12.35 6.00 -11.93
N PRO A 76 13.56 5.43 -11.95
CA PRO A 76 14.72 6.06 -11.32
C PRO A 76 14.93 7.52 -11.74
N GLU A 77 14.71 7.84 -13.02
CA GLU A 77 14.88 9.20 -13.56
C GLU A 77 13.95 10.24 -12.90
N GLU A 78 12.80 9.82 -12.37
CA GLU A 78 11.82 10.69 -11.72
C GLU A 78 12.21 11.02 -10.28
N ILE A 79 13.08 10.21 -9.66
CA ILE A 79 13.53 10.35 -8.27
C ILE A 79 14.69 11.34 -8.16
N GLU A 80 15.53 11.48 -9.18
CA GLU A 80 16.73 12.35 -9.17
C GLU A 80 16.42 13.84 -8.90
N HIS A 81 15.16 14.24 -9.03
CA HIS A 81 14.70 15.60 -8.73
C HIS A 81 14.07 15.77 -7.32
N LEU A 82 13.98 14.69 -6.54
CA LEU A 82 13.39 14.67 -5.20
C LEU A 82 14.42 14.61 -4.06
N THR A 83 15.72 14.56 -4.40
CA THR A 83 16.85 14.44 -3.46
C THR A 83 17.84 15.58 -3.60
#